data_AF-F4K2L4-F1
#
_entry.id   AF-F4K2L4-F1
#
_cell.length_a   1.000
_cell.length_b   1.000
_cell.length_c   1.000
_cell.angle_alpha   90.00
_cell.angle_beta   90.00
_cell.angle_gamma   90.00
#
_symmetry.space_group_name_H-M   'P 1'
#
loop_
_entity.id
_entity.type
_entity.pdbx_description
1 polymer ?
#
loop_
_entity_poly.entity_id
_entity_poly.type
_entity_poly.pdbx_seq_one_letter_code
_entity_poly.pdbx_strand_id
1 'polypeptide(L)'
;MELDAKRWPDAPNDDPSAFYKVPLSRVIYMEQSDFQNEDSKNYYGLAPGKSVLLRYTFPIKCTNVVFADDTKTVCEIYVEYDPEKKIKPKGVLHWVPEYSPGKEPTKVEVCSFENLFNSENPAELNDDWLTDINPQLQSGYYTVDKDSIPGKLVFNRTVTLKDGYKKGGK
;
A
#
# COMPACT_ATOMS: atom_id res chain seq x y z
N MET A 1 -3.43 21.06 -4.14
CA MET A 1 -2.07 21.65 -3.94
C MET A 1 -1.03 20.68 -4.46
N GLU A 2 0.17 21.10 -4.84
CA GLU A 2 1.25 20.18 -5.25
C GLU A 2 2.27 20.04 -4.13
N LEU A 3 2.72 18.80 -3.89
CA LEU A 3 3.65 18.43 -2.83
C LEU A 3 4.91 17.79 -3.42
N ASP A 4 6.04 17.97 -2.75
CA ASP A 4 7.29 17.29 -3.09
C ASP A 4 7.37 15.94 -2.39
N ALA A 5 7.46 14.87 -3.18
CA ALA A 5 7.63 13.50 -2.71
C ALA A 5 8.98 12.95 -3.16
N LYS A 6 9.66 12.18 -2.31
CA LYS A 6 10.90 11.49 -2.69
C LYS A 6 10.59 10.27 -3.57
N ARG A 7 11.36 10.09 -4.65
CA ARG A 7 11.26 8.96 -5.58
C ARG A 7 11.63 7.62 -4.94
N TRP A 8 12.59 7.61 -4.02
CA TRP A 8 12.95 6.45 -3.20
C TRP A 8 13.19 6.89 -1.73
N PRO A 9 13.10 5.99 -0.74
CA PRO A 9 13.08 6.36 0.68
C PRO A 9 14.29 7.18 1.15
N ASP A 10 15.49 6.75 0.78
CA ASP A 10 16.75 7.33 1.27
C ASP A 10 17.35 8.35 0.30
N ALA A 11 16.52 8.94 -0.56
CA ALA A 11 17.00 9.89 -1.55
C ALA A 11 17.59 11.15 -0.89
N PRO A 12 18.72 11.68 -1.41
CA PRO A 12 19.36 12.87 -0.87
C PRO A 12 18.42 14.08 -0.92
N ASN A 13 18.47 14.93 0.12
CA ASN A 13 17.59 16.10 0.24
C ASN A 13 18.04 17.28 -0.65
N ASP A 14 19.30 17.28 -1.05
CA ASP A 14 19.98 18.31 -1.84
C ASP A 14 19.98 18.01 -3.34
N ASP A 15 19.43 16.86 -3.76
CA ASP A 15 19.26 16.49 -5.16
C ASP A 15 17.81 16.76 -5.61
N PRO A 16 17.55 17.79 -6.43
CA PRO A 16 16.19 18.06 -6.93
C PRO A 16 15.63 16.93 -7.80
N SER A 17 16.48 16.13 -8.45
CA SER A 17 16.03 15.01 -9.30
C SER A 17 15.46 13.83 -8.50
N ALA A 18 15.81 13.76 -7.21
CA ALA A 18 15.27 12.80 -6.25
C ALA A 18 13.79 13.03 -5.92
N PHE A 19 13.21 14.15 -6.33
CA PHE A 19 11.83 14.52 -6.03
C PHE A 19 10.92 14.43 -7.26
N TYR A 20 9.63 14.24 -6.98
CA TYR A 20 8.56 14.36 -7.96
C TYR A 20 7.38 15.08 -7.32
N LYS A 21 6.58 15.76 -8.16
CA LYS A 21 5.37 16.45 -7.72
C LYS A 21 4.22 15.47 -7.62
N VAL A 22 3.49 15.56 -6.50
CA VAL A 22 2.25 14.81 -6.26
C VAL A 22 1.13 15.79 -5.96
N PRO A 23 0.01 15.76 -6.69
CA PRO A 23 -1.14 16.57 -6.34
C PRO A 23 -1.79 16.01 -5.07
N LEU A 24 -2.13 16.90 -4.13
CA LEU A 24 -3.07 16.59 -3.05
C LEU A 24 -4.45 17.11 -3.43
N SER A 25 -5.39 16.17 -3.52
CA SER A 25 -6.80 16.31 -3.85
C SER A 25 -7.68 16.08 -2.62
N ARG A 26 -8.99 16.34 -2.73
CA ARG A 26 -9.98 16.01 -1.69
C ARG A 26 -10.26 14.50 -1.59
N VAL A 27 -10.10 13.78 -2.69
CA VAL A 27 -10.30 12.34 -2.79
C VAL A 27 -8.93 11.69 -2.98
N ILE A 28 -8.59 10.77 -2.09
CA ILE A 28 -7.36 9.98 -2.13
C ILE A 28 -7.73 8.51 -1.89
N TYR A 29 -6.91 7.62 -2.43
CA TYR A 29 -7.02 6.18 -2.28
C TYR A 29 -5.92 5.70 -1.35
N MET A 30 -6.25 4.75 -0.48
CA MET A 30 -5.32 4.06 0.41
C MET A 30 -5.55 2.56 0.31
N GLU A 31 -4.60 1.78 0.81
CA GLU A 31 -4.77 0.33 0.86
C GLU A 31 -5.89 -0.05 1.83
N GLN A 32 -6.66 -1.09 1.48
CA GLN A 32 -7.74 -1.55 2.35
C GLN A 32 -7.19 -2.05 3.69
N SER A 33 -6.01 -2.70 3.68
CA SER A 33 -5.32 -3.18 4.89
C SER A 33 -4.83 -2.06 5.81
N ASP A 34 -4.73 -0.83 5.29
CA ASP A 34 -4.31 0.35 6.04
C ASP A 34 -5.47 0.99 6.83
N PHE A 35 -6.68 0.42 6.77
CA PHE A 35 -7.81 0.77 7.63
C PHE A 35 -8.38 -0.41 8.43
N GLN A 36 -8.83 -0.15 9.67
CA GLN A 36 -9.61 -1.08 10.50
C GLN A 36 -10.80 -0.38 11.17
N ASN A 37 -11.94 -1.08 11.26
CA ASN A 37 -13.14 -0.57 11.96
C ASN A 37 -12.92 -0.35 13.46
N GLU A 38 -12.10 -1.19 14.08
CA GLU A 38 -11.77 -1.12 15.49
C GLU A 38 -10.26 -0.95 15.65
N ASP A 39 -9.87 0.04 16.45
CA ASP A 39 -8.45 0.23 16.77
C ASP A 39 -7.96 -0.91 17.67
N SER A 40 -6.73 -1.37 17.43
CA SER A 40 -6.10 -2.43 18.21
C SER A 40 -4.70 -2.01 18.66
N LYS A 41 -4.24 -2.58 19.79
CA LYS A 41 -3.13 -2.05 20.59
C LYS A 41 -1.77 -1.93 19.87
N ASN A 42 -1.59 -2.55 18.70
CA ASN A 42 -0.37 -2.47 17.89
C ASN A 42 -0.65 -2.17 16.41
N TYR A 43 -1.83 -1.64 16.09
CA TYR A 43 -2.14 -1.24 14.74
C TYR A 43 -1.59 0.16 14.47
N TYR A 44 -0.98 0.37 13.32
CA TYR A 44 -0.42 1.67 12.92
C TYR A 44 -1.14 2.29 11.71
N GLY A 45 -2.16 1.60 11.19
CA GLY A 45 -3.09 2.13 10.19
C GLY A 45 -4.16 3.04 10.78
N LEU A 46 -5.07 3.46 9.91
CA LEU A 46 -6.18 4.34 10.20
C LEU A 46 -7.34 3.56 10.84
N ALA A 47 -8.00 4.18 11.81
CA ALA A 47 -9.20 3.65 12.45
C ALA A 47 -10.06 4.84 12.91
N PRO A 48 -11.36 4.64 13.23
CA PRO A 48 -12.22 5.72 13.73
C PRO A 48 -11.57 6.52 14.87
N GLY A 49 -11.51 7.85 14.72
CA GLY A 49 -10.92 8.76 15.70
C GLY A 49 -9.39 8.77 15.76
N LYS A 50 -8.71 7.85 15.07
CA LYS A 50 -7.25 7.76 15.01
C LYS A 50 -6.68 8.66 13.93
N SER A 51 -5.41 9.03 14.09
CA SER A 51 -4.68 9.87 13.14
C SER A 51 -3.41 9.20 12.63
N VAL A 52 -3.14 9.40 11.34
CA VAL A 52 -1.99 8.88 10.60
C VAL A 52 -1.42 9.98 9.71
N LEU A 53 -0.15 9.86 9.34
CA LEU A 53 0.47 10.75 8.35
C LEU A 53 0.33 10.13 6.97
N LEU A 54 -0.28 10.86 6.04
CA LEU A 54 -0.14 10.53 4.63
C LEU A 54 1.29 10.87 4.18
N ARG A 55 2.02 9.89 3.65
CA ARG A 55 3.45 10.01 3.32
C ARG A 55 3.73 11.27 2.47
N TYR A 56 4.71 12.06 2.88
CA TYR A 56 5.10 13.36 2.29
C TYR A 56 4.08 14.50 2.40
N THR A 57 3.07 14.38 3.26
CA THR A 57 1.98 15.37 3.35
C THR A 57 1.66 15.83 4.79
N PHE A 58 0.40 15.76 5.20
CA PHE A 58 -0.18 16.18 6.47
C PHE A 58 -0.76 14.99 7.25
N PRO A 59 -0.80 15.07 8.59
CA PRO A 59 -1.61 14.17 9.38
C PRO A 59 -3.09 14.27 8.98
N ILE A 60 -3.77 13.13 8.92
CA ILE A 60 -5.22 13.02 8.73
C ILE A 60 -5.84 12.29 9.92
N LYS A 61 -7.08 12.61 10.26
CA LYS A 61 -7.87 11.95 11.30
C LYS A 61 -9.16 11.41 10.71
N CYS A 62 -9.48 10.15 11.00
CA CYS A 62 -10.76 9.56 10.61
C CYS A 62 -11.91 10.19 11.40
N THR A 63 -12.87 10.78 10.70
CA THR A 63 -14.06 11.40 11.30
C THR A 63 -15.34 10.62 11.04
N ASN A 64 -15.46 9.93 9.89
CA ASN A 64 -16.60 9.09 9.58
C ASN A 64 -16.23 7.94 8.64
N VAL A 65 -17.01 6.86 8.67
CA VAL A 65 -16.83 5.67 7.83
C VAL A 65 -18.18 5.31 7.21
N VAL A 66 -18.19 5.13 5.90
CA VAL A 66 -19.36 4.68 5.15
C VAL A 66 -19.18 3.21 4.80
N PHE A 67 -20.17 2.41 5.20
CA PHE A 67 -20.21 0.98 4.92
C PHE A 67 -21.19 0.66 3.80
N ALA A 68 -20.92 -0.44 3.09
CA ALA A 68 -21.90 -1.07 2.23
C ALA A 68 -23.06 -1.66 3.07
N ASP A 69 -24.07 -2.20 2.38
CA ASP A 69 -25.25 -2.81 3.00
C ASP A 69 -24.91 -3.96 3.95
N ASP A 70 -23.76 -4.63 3.75
CA ASP A 70 -23.29 -5.71 4.62
C ASP A 70 -22.73 -5.23 5.96
N THR A 71 -22.61 -3.91 6.17
CA THR A 71 -22.03 -3.23 7.36
C THR A 71 -20.57 -3.58 7.67
N LYS A 72 -19.89 -4.30 6.76
CA LYS A 72 -18.52 -4.81 6.94
C LYS A 72 -17.57 -4.27 5.89
N THR A 73 -18.04 -4.10 4.66
CA THR A 73 -17.26 -3.58 3.56
C THR A 73 -17.22 -2.06 3.65
N VAL A 74 -16.02 -1.51 3.84
CA VAL A 74 -15.79 -0.07 3.87
C VAL A 74 -15.84 0.46 2.44
N CYS A 75 -16.72 1.42 2.17
CA CYS A 75 -16.82 2.09 0.88
C CYS A 75 -16.01 3.39 0.86
N GLU A 76 -16.16 4.22 1.89
CA GLU A 76 -15.52 5.53 1.97
C GLU A 76 -15.13 5.86 3.41
N ILE A 77 -14.04 6.62 3.55
CA ILE A 77 -13.57 7.13 4.84
C ILE A 77 -13.47 8.64 4.73
N TYR A 78 -14.21 9.35 5.57
CA TYR A 78 -14.12 10.79 5.68
C TYR A 78 -13.05 11.13 6.71
N VAL A 79 -12.18 12.07 6.32
CA VAL A 79 -11.05 12.48 7.13
C VAL A 79 -10.92 13.99 7.17
N GLU A 80 -10.36 14.49 8.27
CA GLU A 80 -9.89 15.87 8.38
C GLU A 80 -8.37 15.86 8.36
N TYR A 81 -7.77 16.74 7.56
CA TYR A 81 -6.31 16.92 7.55
C TYR A 81 -5.90 18.06 8.46
N ASP A 82 -4.71 17.95 9.04
CA ASP A 82 -4.12 18.94 9.92
C ASP A 82 -2.99 19.71 9.21
N PRO A 83 -3.26 20.92 8.69
CA PRO A 83 -2.26 21.75 8.01
C PRO A 83 -1.15 22.24 8.96
N GLU A 84 -1.44 22.40 10.24
CA GLU A 84 -0.49 22.91 11.24
C GLU A 84 0.41 21.79 11.80
N LYS A 85 0.11 20.53 11.49
CA LYS A 85 0.85 19.33 11.94
C LYS A 85 0.96 19.24 13.47
N LYS A 86 -0.06 19.68 14.19
CA LYS A 86 -0.21 19.62 15.66
C LYS A 86 -0.61 18.22 16.15
N ILE A 87 -1.38 17.48 15.35
CA ILE A 87 -1.82 16.13 15.65
C ILE A 87 -0.64 15.18 15.45
N LYS A 88 -0.28 14.45 16.52
CA LYS A 88 0.75 13.42 16.46
C LYS A 88 0.20 12.14 15.79
N PRO A 89 0.66 11.78 14.58
CA PRO A 89 0.19 10.59 13.89
C PRO A 89 0.72 9.31 14.55
N LYS A 90 -0.05 8.22 14.46
CA LYS A 90 0.36 6.89 14.95
C LYS A 90 1.24 6.16 13.94
N GLY A 91 0.97 6.29 12.65
CA GLY A 91 1.75 5.66 11.58
C GLY A 91 1.86 6.56 10.36
N VAL A 92 2.55 6.06 9.34
CA VAL A 92 2.72 6.74 8.04
C VAL A 92 2.22 5.81 6.95
N LEU A 93 1.28 6.28 6.13
CA LEU A 93 0.62 5.47 5.11
C LEU A 93 0.90 5.98 3.70
N HIS A 94 0.92 5.06 2.76
CA HIS A 94 0.94 5.37 1.33
C HIS A 94 -0.46 5.76 0.85
N TRP A 95 -0.51 6.50 -0.24
CA TRP A 95 -1.76 6.99 -0.81
C TRP A 95 -1.57 7.35 -2.27
N VAL A 96 -2.68 7.38 -3.01
CA VAL A 96 -2.71 7.82 -4.41
C VAL A 96 -3.83 8.86 -4.57
N PRO A 97 -3.55 10.05 -5.13
CA PRO A 97 -4.56 11.07 -5.38
C PRO A 97 -5.42 10.79 -6.61
N GLU A 98 -6.62 11.38 -6.65
CA GLU A 98 -7.20 11.83 -7.92
C GLU A 98 -6.30 12.92 -8.54
N TYR A 99 -5.86 12.73 -9.77
CA TYR A 99 -5.00 13.72 -10.46
C TYR A 99 -5.75 15.02 -10.79
N SER A 100 -7.05 14.93 -11.00
CA SER A 100 -7.96 16.04 -11.24
C SER A 100 -9.33 15.68 -10.65
N PRO A 101 -10.14 16.65 -10.18
CA PRO A 101 -11.42 16.35 -9.54
C PRO A 101 -12.31 15.41 -10.36
N GLY A 102 -12.72 14.29 -9.77
CA GLY A 102 -13.58 13.29 -10.40
C GLY A 102 -12.87 12.40 -11.43
N LYS A 103 -11.53 12.42 -11.47
CA LYS A 103 -10.73 11.53 -12.31
C LYS A 103 -9.92 10.58 -11.45
N GLU A 104 -10.30 9.30 -11.54
CA GLU A 104 -9.60 8.22 -10.87
C GLU A 104 -8.11 8.17 -11.24
N PRO A 105 -7.25 7.69 -10.33
CA PRO A 105 -5.85 7.45 -10.62
C PRO A 105 -5.68 6.43 -11.75
N THR A 106 -4.49 6.44 -12.36
CA THR A 106 -4.09 5.46 -13.36
C THR A 106 -4.25 4.05 -12.79
N LYS A 107 -5.12 3.25 -13.41
CA LYS A 107 -5.32 1.85 -13.05
C LYS A 107 -4.15 1.03 -13.58
N VAL A 108 -3.66 0.13 -12.73
CA VAL A 108 -2.54 -0.74 -13.03
C VAL A 108 -2.88 -2.17 -12.60
N GLU A 109 -2.37 -3.13 -13.35
CA GLU A 109 -2.37 -4.54 -12.95
C GLU A 109 -1.09 -4.83 -12.18
N VAL A 110 -1.20 -5.54 -11.06
CA VAL A 110 -0.07 -5.91 -10.22
C VAL A 110 0.01 -7.43 -10.10
N CYS A 111 1.06 -8.01 -10.67
CA CYS A 111 1.40 -9.42 -10.54
C CYS A 111 2.31 -9.59 -9.31
N SER A 112 1.72 -9.96 -8.19
CA SER A 112 2.48 -10.28 -6.98
C SER A 112 2.98 -11.73 -7.03
N PHE A 113 4.30 -11.93 -7.03
CA PHE A 113 4.92 -13.26 -6.98
C PHE A 113 5.39 -13.59 -5.57
N GLU A 114 5.08 -14.78 -5.06
CA GLU A 114 5.68 -15.36 -3.85
C GLU A 114 6.55 -16.57 -4.23
N ASN A 115 7.19 -17.18 -3.23
CA ASN A 115 7.81 -18.50 -3.41
C ASN A 115 6.78 -19.44 -4.02
N LEU A 116 7.14 -20.11 -5.12
CA LEU A 116 6.24 -21.04 -5.82
C LEU A 116 5.82 -22.22 -4.92
N PHE A 117 6.71 -22.66 -4.04
CA PHE A 117 6.53 -23.77 -3.14
C PHE A 117 6.52 -23.31 -1.68
N ASN A 118 5.78 -24.02 -0.82
CA ASN A 118 5.78 -23.76 0.62
C ASN A 118 7.04 -24.34 1.29
N SER A 119 7.55 -25.46 0.78
CA SER A 119 8.70 -26.18 1.34
C SER A 119 10.02 -25.63 0.82
N GLU A 120 11.08 -25.66 1.64
CA GLU A 120 12.42 -25.25 1.20
C GLU A 120 12.99 -26.20 0.13
N ASN A 121 12.63 -27.49 0.22
CA ASN A 121 13.08 -28.54 -0.70
C ASN A 121 11.89 -29.36 -1.25
N PRO A 122 11.12 -28.83 -2.22
CA PRO A 122 9.97 -29.53 -2.80
C PRO A 122 10.36 -30.84 -3.51
N ALA A 123 11.63 -31.04 -3.85
CA ALA A 123 12.11 -32.27 -4.47
C ALA A 123 12.02 -33.49 -3.53
N GLU A 124 11.98 -33.30 -2.21
CA GLU A 124 11.80 -34.40 -1.24
C GLU A 124 10.36 -34.92 -1.18
N LEU A 125 9.40 -34.21 -1.79
CA LEU A 125 7.99 -34.61 -1.85
C LEU A 125 7.71 -35.64 -2.97
N ASN A 126 8.72 -36.04 -3.74
CA ASN A 126 8.60 -36.96 -4.87
C ASN A 126 7.44 -36.55 -5.80
N ASP A 127 6.46 -37.41 -6.03
CA ASP A 127 5.34 -37.17 -6.95
C ASP A 127 4.29 -36.17 -6.40
N ASP A 128 4.34 -35.84 -5.12
CA ASP A 128 3.36 -34.96 -4.47
C ASP A 128 3.75 -33.47 -4.48
N TRP A 129 4.87 -33.10 -5.10
CA TRP A 129 5.39 -31.72 -5.11
C TRP A 129 4.39 -30.67 -5.66
N LEU A 130 3.47 -31.07 -6.54
CA LEU A 130 2.41 -30.19 -7.05
C LEU A 130 1.43 -29.74 -5.97
N THR A 131 1.30 -30.50 -4.89
CA THR A 131 0.44 -30.14 -3.75
C THR A 131 1.07 -29.09 -2.84
N ASP A 132 2.38 -28.83 -3.01
CA ASP A 132 3.15 -27.89 -2.21
C ASP A 132 3.18 -26.47 -2.79
N ILE A 133 2.40 -26.21 -3.85
CA ILE A 133 2.33 -24.88 -4.47
C ILE A 133 1.72 -23.87 -3.48
N ASN A 134 2.37 -22.71 -3.35
CA ASN A 134 1.95 -21.64 -2.45
C ASN A 134 0.93 -20.70 -3.11
N PRO A 135 -0.25 -20.45 -2.49
CA PRO A 135 -1.27 -19.55 -3.03
C PRO A 135 -1.18 -18.08 -2.55
N GLN A 136 -0.18 -17.66 -1.77
CA GLN A 136 -0.18 -16.35 -1.10
C GLN A 136 0.37 -15.18 -1.96
N LEU A 137 0.00 -13.94 -1.58
CA LEU A 137 0.39 -12.67 -2.23
C LEU A 137 0.71 -11.60 -1.16
N GLN A 138 1.73 -10.75 -1.37
CA GLN A 138 1.97 -9.54 -0.55
C GLN A 138 2.45 -8.35 -1.43
N SER A 139 2.83 -7.23 -0.82
CA SER A 139 3.33 -6.01 -1.50
C SER A 139 4.87 -5.90 -1.46
N GLY A 140 5.48 -5.08 -2.32
CA GLY A 140 6.95 -5.00 -2.43
C GLY A 140 7.50 -3.95 -3.41
N TYR A 141 8.69 -4.22 -3.94
CA TYR A 141 9.28 -3.48 -5.07
C TYR A 141 8.74 -4.03 -6.38
N TYR A 142 8.55 -3.16 -7.38
CA TYR A 142 7.91 -3.53 -8.64
C TYR A 142 8.76 -3.16 -9.85
N THR A 143 8.61 -3.93 -10.92
CA THR A 143 9.13 -3.63 -12.27
C THR A 143 8.00 -3.66 -13.28
N VAL A 144 8.13 -2.92 -14.39
CA VAL A 144 7.19 -3.02 -15.52
C VAL A 144 7.30 -4.41 -16.12
N ASP A 145 6.17 -5.10 -16.24
CA ASP A 145 6.09 -6.40 -16.91
C ASP A 145 6.07 -6.22 -18.44
N LYS A 146 6.61 -7.21 -19.14
CA LYS A 146 6.68 -7.25 -20.62
C LYS A 146 5.29 -7.23 -21.29
N ASP A 147 4.24 -7.62 -20.59
CA ASP A 147 2.85 -7.63 -21.06
C ASP A 147 2.18 -6.25 -20.91
N SER A 148 2.92 -5.25 -20.41
CA SER A 148 2.49 -3.85 -20.40
C SER A 148 2.34 -3.28 -21.82
N ILE A 149 1.22 -2.62 -22.06
CA ILE A 149 0.93 -1.89 -23.31
C ILE A 149 0.37 -0.50 -22.98
N PRO A 150 0.41 0.47 -23.92
CA PRO A 150 -0.24 1.76 -23.71
C PRO A 150 -1.71 1.60 -23.27
N GLY A 151 -2.07 2.19 -22.13
CA GLY A 151 -3.41 2.07 -21.54
C GLY A 151 -3.62 0.85 -20.64
N LYS A 152 -2.68 -0.09 -20.58
CA LYS A 152 -2.68 -1.23 -19.65
C LYS A 152 -1.26 -1.46 -19.12
N LEU A 153 -0.96 -0.82 -17.98
CA LEU A 153 0.31 -1.05 -17.28
C LEU A 153 0.20 -2.28 -16.39
N VAL A 154 1.18 -3.17 -16.52
CA VAL A 154 1.30 -4.39 -15.71
C VAL A 154 2.63 -4.30 -14.95
N PHE A 155 2.60 -4.55 -13.66
CA PHE A 155 3.78 -4.50 -12.80
C PHE A 155 4.01 -5.84 -12.12
N ASN A 156 5.22 -6.37 -12.21
CA ASN A 156 5.64 -7.52 -11.44
C ASN A 156 6.24 -7.08 -10.12
N ARG A 157 5.81 -7.67 -9.01
CA ARG A 157 6.52 -7.51 -7.74
C ARG A 157 7.80 -8.33 -7.77
N THR A 158 8.95 -7.67 -7.63
CA THR A 158 10.28 -8.28 -7.62
C THR A 158 10.61 -8.92 -6.27
N VAL A 159 10.38 -8.19 -5.17
CA VAL A 159 10.72 -8.64 -3.80
C VAL A 159 9.91 -7.85 -2.76
N THR A 160 9.58 -8.46 -1.62
CA THR A 160 8.89 -7.80 -0.50
C THR A 160 9.77 -6.73 0.18
N LEU A 161 9.15 -5.81 0.93
CA LEU A 161 9.89 -4.80 1.72
C LEU A 161 10.62 -5.40 2.93
N LYS A 162 10.16 -6.55 3.42
CA LYS A 162 10.72 -7.28 4.54
C LYS A 162 10.77 -8.76 4.19
N ASP A 163 11.82 -9.44 4.64
CA ASP A 163 11.87 -10.91 4.55
C ASP A 163 10.76 -11.50 5.43
N GLY A 164 9.76 -12.08 4.77
CA GLY A 164 8.69 -12.84 5.42
C GLY A 164 9.06 -14.31 5.65
N TYR A 165 10.21 -14.75 5.13
CA TYR A 165 10.61 -16.15 5.13
C TYR A 165 10.98 -16.61 6.54
N LYS A 166 10.10 -17.40 7.16
CA LYS A 166 10.41 -18.13 8.38
C LYS A 166 11.07 -19.45 8.00
N LYS A 167 12.37 -19.55 8.27
CA LYS A 167 13.13 -20.80 8.10
C LYS A 167 12.41 -21.92 8.86
N GLY A 168 12.02 -22.98 8.16
CA GLY A 168 11.41 -24.15 8.78
C GLY A 168 12.32 -24.67 9.89
N GLY A 169 11.78 -24.88 11.08
CA GLY A 169 12.53 -25.46 12.20
C GLY A 169 13.03 -26.84 11.80
N LYS A 170 14.32 -27.10 12.04
CA LYS A 170 14.91 -28.44 11.99
C LYS A 170 14.21 -29.40 12.96
#